data_AF-A0A4Q1EYV4-F1
#
_entry.id   AF-A0A4Q1EYV4-F1
#
_cell.length_a   1.000
_cell.length_b   1.000
_cell.length_c   1.000
_cell.angle_alpha   90.00
_cell.angle_beta   90.00
_cell.angle_gamma   90.00
#
_symmetry.space_group_name_H-M   'P 1'
#
loop_
_entity.id
_entity.type
_entity.pdbx_description
1 polymer ?
#
loop_
_entity_poly.entity_id
_entity_poly.type
_entity_poly.pdbx_seq_one_letter_code
_entity_poly.pdbx_strand_id
1 'polypeptide(L)'
;MSNSIDIKFQKHFKLYVLLKDKIIFESELNKSSIKYYIDIETQALSDNKIRYFLLDKDREGIDNILISKNIIASTETINVNDFRDAKSYYKVYFIIALLVIVLTILISLI
;
A
#
# COMPACT_ATOMS: atom_id res chain seq x y z
N MET A 1 10.64 -14.24 -11.82
CA MET A 1 9.41 -13.45 -11.98
C MET A 1 8.24 -14.41 -11.88
N SER A 2 7.60 -14.49 -10.70
CA SER A 2 6.50 -15.43 -10.47
C SER A 2 5.16 -14.76 -10.78
N ASN A 3 4.88 -14.49 -12.05
CA ASN A 3 3.56 -14.03 -12.50
C ASN A 3 2.89 -15.17 -13.26
N SER A 4 2.03 -15.93 -12.59
CA SER A 4 1.54 -17.21 -13.11
C SER A 4 0.02 -17.20 -13.18
N ILE A 5 -0.51 -17.10 -14.40
CA ILE A 5 -1.96 -16.93 -14.66
C ILE A 5 -2.78 -18.16 -14.21
N ASP A 6 -2.14 -19.32 -14.03
CA ASP A 6 -2.71 -20.54 -13.47
C ASP A 6 -3.34 -20.32 -12.09
N ILE A 7 -2.90 -19.31 -11.34
CA ILE A 7 -3.45 -18.95 -10.03
C ILE A 7 -4.93 -18.56 -10.13
N LYS A 8 -5.36 -17.90 -11.22
CA LYS A 8 -6.77 -17.52 -11.42
C LYS A 8 -7.71 -18.73 -11.56
N PHE A 9 -7.19 -19.88 -11.97
CA PHE A 9 -7.99 -21.09 -12.18
C PHE A 9 -7.97 -22.02 -10.95
N GLN A 10 -7.20 -21.67 -9.93
CA GLN A 10 -7.12 -22.38 -8.66
C GLN A 10 -7.94 -21.66 -7.58
N LYS A 11 -8.07 -22.28 -6.40
CA LYS A 11 -8.66 -21.62 -5.24
C LYS A 11 -7.74 -20.48 -4.79
N HIS A 12 -8.19 -19.26 -5.00
CA HIS A 12 -7.40 -18.04 -4.80
C HIS A 12 -8.24 -16.96 -4.11
N PHE A 13 -7.54 -15.99 -3.56
CA PHE A 13 -8.13 -14.77 -3.03
C PHE A 13 -7.47 -13.55 -3.66
N LYS A 14 -8.17 -12.41 -3.55
CA LYS A 14 -7.68 -11.12 -4.05
C LYS A 14 -7.24 -10.26 -2.89
N LEU A 15 -6.08 -9.64 -3.06
CA LEU A 15 -5.50 -8.72 -2.09
C LEU A 15 -5.09 -7.43 -2.79
N TYR A 16 -5.47 -6.30 -2.22
CA TYR A 16 -5.18 -4.97 -2.74
C TYR A 16 -4.10 -4.34 -1.87
N VAL A 17 -2.89 -4.20 -2.40
CA VAL A 17 -1.73 -3.64 -1.68
C VAL A 17 -1.44 -2.24 -2.21
N LEU A 18 -1.10 -1.30 -1.32
CA LEU A 18 -0.75 0.06 -1.75
C LEU A 18 0.48 0.05 -2.67
N LEU A 19 0.47 0.90 -3.70
CA LEU A 19 1.56 1.02 -4.67
C LEU A 19 2.92 1.30 -3.99
N LYS A 20 2.92 2.08 -2.91
CA LYS A 20 4.14 2.39 -2.13
C LYS A 20 4.76 1.17 -1.45
N ASP A 21 3.95 0.16 -1.12
CA ASP A 21 4.39 -1.06 -0.44
C ASP A 21 4.72 -2.21 -1.43
N LYS A 22 4.46 -2.00 -2.74
CA LYS A 22 4.64 -2.99 -3.82
C LYS A 22 5.98 -3.71 -3.77
N ILE A 23 7.07 -2.95 -3.73
CA ILE A 23 8.43 -3.48 -3.87
C ILE A 23 8.76 -4.41 -2.70
N ILE A 24 8.39 -4.00 -1.48
CA ILE A 24 8.61 -4.78 -0.26
C ILE A 24 7.75 -6.04 -0.31
N PHE A 25 6.47 -5.90 -0.67
CA PHE A 25 5.55 -7.03 -0.75
C PHE A 25 6.03 -8.10 -1.75
N GLU A 26 6.33 -7.71 -2.99
CA GLU A 26 6.83 -8.64 -4.01
C GLU A 26 8.19 -9.24 -3.64
N SER A 27 9.06 -8.48 -2.97
CA SER A 27 10.34 -9.01 -2.48
C SER A 27 10.12 -10.15 -1.46
N GLU A 28 9.23 -9.97 -0.50
CA GLU A 28 8.95 -11.00 0.51
C GLU A 28 8.23 -12.21 -0.09
N LEU A 29 7.27 -12.02 -1.00
CA LEU A 29 6.64 -13.13 -1.73
C LEU A 29 7.68 -13.98 -2.47
N ASN A 30 8.62 -13.32 -3.16
CA ASN A 30 9.68 -14.03 -3.88
C ASN A 30 10.63 -14.78 -2.93
N LYS A 31 11.00 -14.19 -1.79
CA LYS A 31 11.83 -14.87 -0.77
C LYS A 31 11.14 -16.12 -0.22
N SER A 32 9.83 -16.05 -0.01
CA SER A 32 9.01 -17.16 0.48
C SER A 32 8.57 -18.13 -0.63
N SER A 33 9.02 -17.93 -1.87
CA SER A 33 8.60 -18.72 -3.05
C SER A 33 7.08 -18.77 -3.25
N ILE A 34 6.35 -17.75 -2.78
CA ILE A 34 4.91 -17.64 -2.91
C ILE A 34 4.59 -17.11 -4.31
N LYS A 35 3.77 -17.87 -5.04
CA LYS A 35 3.35 -17.47 -6.38
C LYS A 35 2.20 -16.48 -6.31
N TYR A 36 2.23 -15.50 -7.21
CA TYR A 36 1.18 -14.49 -7.32
C TYR A 36 0.87 -14.20 -8.79
N TYR A 37 -0.28 -13.58 -9.05
CA TYR A 37 -0.61 -13.05 -10.37
C TYR A 37 -1.10 -11.61 -10.26
N ILE A 38 -0.68 -10.77 -11.20
CA ILE A 38 -1.11 -9.38 -11.33
C ILE A 38 -1.77 -9.22 -12.69
N ASP A 39 -3.02 -8.76 -12.66
CA ASP A 39 -3.76 -8.40 -13.87
C ASP A 39 -3.61 -6.90 -14.13
N ILE A 40 -2.65 -6.53 -14.97
CA ILE A 40 -2.29 -5.13 -15.23
C ILE A 40 -3.32 -4.46 -16.14
N GLU A 41 -3.96 -5.20 -17.04
CA GLU A 41 -4.90 -4.65 -18.05
C GLU A 41 -6.24 -4.24 -17.45
N THR A 42 -6.71 -4.95 -16.42
CA THR A 42 -8.01 -4.66 -15.77
C THR A 42 -7.88 -3.91 -14.45
N GLN A 43 -6.67 -3.48 -14.08
CA GLN A 43 -6.47 -2.66 -12.88
C GLN A 43 -6.86 -1.21 -13.16
N ALA A 44 -7.89 -0.73 -12.47
CA ALA A 44 -8.16 0.70 -12.39
C ALA A 44 -6.99 1.39 -11.66
N LEU A 45 -6.22 2.18 -12.40
CA LEU A 45 -5.05 2.91 -11.89
C LEU A 45 -5.41 4.01 -10.87
N SER A 46 -6.71 4.28 -10.66
CA SER A 46 -7.21 5.40 -9.85
C SER A 46 -7.00 5.22 -8.34
N ASP A 47 -6.89 4.00 -7.85
CA ASP A 47 -7.01 3.73 -6.41
C ASP A 47 -5.67 3.58 -5.68
N ASN A 48 -4.54 3.85 -6.35
CA ASN A 48 -3.19 3.73 -5.78
C ASN A 48 -2.91 2.35 -5.12
N LYS A 49 -3.68 1.33 -5.50
CA LYS A 49 -3.62 -0.04 -4.99
C LYS A 49 -3.42 -1.00 -6.16
N ILE A 50 -2.59 -2.02 -5.96
CA ILE A 50 -2.34 -3.11 -6.90
C ILE A 50 -3.11 -4.34 -6.43
N ARG A 51 -3.87 -4.95 -7.33
CA ARG A 51 -4.63 -6.17 -7.06
C ARG A 51 -3.80 -7.40 -7.39
N TYR A 52 -3.49 -8.18 -6.36
CA TYR A 52 -2.82 -9.47 -6.43
C TYR A 52 -3.83 -10.61 -6.33
N PHE A 53 -3.63 -11.63 -7.16
CA PHE A 53 -4.29 -12.93 -7.03
C PHE A 53 -3.29 -13.88 -6.37
N LEU A 54 -3.70 -14.47 -5.25
CA LEU A 54 -2.84 -15.27 -4.37
C LEU A 54 -3.55 -16.57 -4.02
N LEU A 55 -2.81 -17.68 -3.92
CA LEU A 55 -3.39 -18.98 -3.62
C LEU A 55 -3.84 -19.05 -2.16
N ASP A 56 -5.02 -19.62 -1.91
CA ASP A 56 -5.57 -19.72 -0.54
C ASP A 56 -4.68 -20.53 0.41
N LYS A 57 -3.93 -21.51 -0.12
CA LYS A 57 -2.98 -22.31 0.66
C LYS A 57 -1.84 -21.49 1.29
N ASP A 58 -1.52 -20.34 0.71
CA ASP A 58 -0.39 -19.50 1.12
C ASP A 58 -0.87 -18.34 2.03
N ARG A 59 -2.17 -18.29 2.35
CA ARG A 59 -2.81 -17.19 3.08
C ARG A 59 -2.14 -16.88 4.41
N GLU A 60 -1.86 -17.89 5.23
CA GLU A 60 -1.21 -17.68 6.54
C GLU A 60 0.19 -17.08 6.40
N GLY A 61 0.96 -17.53 5.40
CA GLY A 61 2.27 -16.97 5.08
C GLY A 61 2.18 -15.50 4.64
N ILE A 62 1.16 -15.18 3.84
CA ILE A 62 0.92 -13.81 3.35
C ILE A 62 0.50 -12.90 4.51
N ASP A 63 -0.40 -13.34 5.38
CA ASP A 63 -0.83 -12.57 6.55
C ASP A 63 0.35 -12.23 7.46
N ASN A 64 1.26 -13.19 7.67
CA ASN A 64 2.50 -12.95 8.42
C ASN A 64 3.43 -11.92 7.74
N ILE A 65 3.53 -11.92 6.40
CA ILE A 65 4.30 -10.90 5.65
C ILE A 65 3.68 -9.51 5.86
N LEU A 66 2.36 -9.40 5.78
CA LEU A 66 1.65 -8.13 5.94
C LEU A 66 1.89 -7.53 7.33
N ILE A 67 1.74 -8.35 8.37
CA ILE A 67 1.95 -7.94 9.76
C ILE A 67 3.41 -7.58 10.01
N SER A 68 4.35 -8.46 9.64
CA SER A 68 5.78 -8.28 9.96
C SER A 68 6.41 -7.08 9.25
N LYS A 69 5.91 -6.72 8.05
CA LYS A 69 6.38 -5.56 7.28
C LYS A 69 5.49 -4.34 7.41
N ASN A 70 4.43 -4.41 8.22
CA ASN A 70 3.46 -3.33 8.40
C ASN A 70 2.92 -2.80 7.05
N ILE A 71 2.66 -3.73 6.13
CA ILE A 71 2.13 -3.45 4.79
C ILE A 71 0.62 -3.29 4.92
N ILE A 72 0.09 -2.19 4.39
CA ILE A 72 -1.35 -1.97 4.40
C ILE A 72 -1.94 -2.60 3.15
N ALA A 73 -2.81 -3.58 3.39
CA ALA A 73 -3.55 -4.26 2.35
C ALA A 73 -5.04 -4.25 2.67
N SER A 74 -5.86 -4.40 1.62
CA SER A 74 -7.31 -4.48 1.69
C SER A 74 -7.76 -5.75 0.98
N THR A 75 -8.87 -6.32 1.42
CA THR A 75 -9.56 -7.38 0.69
C THR A 75 -10.75 -6.76 -0.06
N GLU A 76 -11.45 -7.55 -0.87
CA GLU A 76 -12.67 -7.07 -1.55
C GLU A 76 -13.75 -6.58 -0.57
N THR A 77 -13.80 -7.16 0.63
CA THR A 77 -14.79 -6.85 1.66
C THR A 77 -14.31 -5.85 2.71
N ILE A 78 -13.00 -5.71 2.91
CA ILE A 78 -12.42 -4.85 3.94
C ILE A 78 -11.50 -3.82 3.28
N ASN A 79 -12.01 -2.59 3.15
CA ASN A 79 -11.21 -1.45 2.68
C ASN A 79 -10.48 -0.81 3.86
N VAL A 80 -9.15 -0.91 3.87
CA VAL A 80 -8.29 -0.27 4.87
C VAL A 80 -7.73 1.01 4.26
N ASN A 81 -7.96 2.13 4.94
CA ASN A 81 -7.34 3.42 4.63
C ASN A 81 -6.02 3.56 5.37
N ASP A 82 -4.99 4.06 4.68
CA ASP A 82 -3.71 4.38 5.32
C ASP A 82 -3.77 5.79 5.95
N PHE A 83 -3.90 5.83 7.27
CA PHE A 83 -3.91 7.07 8.04
C PHE A 83 -2.50 7.61 8.37
N ARG A 84 -1.43 6.88 8.04
CA ARG A 84 -0.05 7.29 8.35
C ARG A 84 0.39 8.49 7.51
N ASP A 85 -0.09 8.57 6.26
CA ASP A 85 0.28 9.66 5.35
C ASP A 85 -0.28 11.00 5.85
N ALA A 86 -1.49 11.01 6.42
CA ALA A 86 -2.11 12.21 6.99
C ALA A 86 -1.23 12.89 8.05
N LYS A 87 -0.56 12.11 8.89
CA LYS A 87 0.32 12.63 9.96
C LYS A 87 1.51 13.43 9.42
N SER A 88 2.03 13.08 8.24
CA SER A 88 3.15 13.78 7.62
C SER A 88 2.73 15.15 7.06
N TYR A 89 1.56 15.21 6.42
CA TYR A 89 1.03 16.46 5.87
C TYR A 89 0.75 17.52 6.93
N TYR A 90 0.21 17.13 8.10
CA TYR A 90 -0.06 18.09 9.19
C TYR A 90 1.21 18.75 9.73
N LYS A 91 2.34 18.01 9.75
CA LYS A 91 3.61 18.58 10.22
C LYS A 91 4.13 19.65 9.27
N VAL A 92 4.08 19.39 7.96
CA VAL A 92 4.48 20.37 6.93
C VAL A 92 3.55 21.58 6.94
N TYR A 93 2.23 21.35 7.02
CA TYR A 93 1.24 22.42 7.11
C TYR A 93 1.47 23.31 8.33
N PHE A 94 1.73 22.72 9.50
CA PHE A 94 2.01 23.48 10.72
C PHE A 94 3.27 24.35 10.61
N ILE A 95 4.34 23.82 10.00
CA ILE A 95 5.58 24.59 9.77
C ILE A 95 5.32 25.80 8.86
N ILE A 96 4.57 25.60 7.77
CA ILE A 96 4.20 26.68 6.84
C ILE A 96 3.34 27.73 7.55
N ALA A 97 2.33 27.31 8.32
CA ALA A 97 1.47 28.21 9.07
C ALA A 97 2.28 29.08 10.06
N LEU A 98 3.24 28.47 10.78
CA LEU A 98 4.11 29.17 11.72
C LEU A 98 5.01 30.19 11.01
N LEU A 99 5.54 29.83 9.83
CA LEU A 99 6.34 30.73 9.00
C LEU A 99 5.55 31.97 8.55
N VAL A 100 4.31 31.79 8.12
CA VAL A 100 3.42 32.90 7.72
C VAL A 100 3.10 33.82 8.89
N ILE A 101 2.86 33.26 10.09
CA ILE A 101 2.63 34.04 11.31
C ILE A 101 3.87 34.88 11.66
N VAL A 102 5.06 34.28 11.62
CA VAL A 102 6.30 35.00 11.92
C VAL A 102 6.55 36.14 10.91
N LEU A 103 6.33 35.88 9.62
CA LEU A 103 6.49 36.90 8.57
C LEU A 103 5.50 38.06 8.72
N THR A 104 4.24 37.78 9.04
CA THR A 104 3.22 38.83 9.23
C THR A 104 3.51 39.72 10.44
N ILE A 105 4.04 39.15 11.52
CA ILE A 105 4.48 39.91 12.70
C ILE A 105 5.69 40.78 12.36
N LEU A 106 6.69 40.24 11.63
CA LEU A 106 7.87 41.00 11.19
C LEU A 106 7.50 42.19 10.30
N ILE A 107 6.58 42.00 9.36
CA ILE A 107 6.10 43.09 8.49
C ILE A 107 5.35 44.16 9.30
N SER A 108 4.60 43.77 10.34
CA SER A 108 3.86 44.73 11.18
C SER A 108 4.74 45.51 12.16
N LEU A 109 5.97 45.04 12.44
CA LEU A 109 6.93 45.68 13.35
C LEU A 109 7.91 46.62 12.63
N ILE A 110 7.96 46.58 11.29
CA ILE A 110 8.72 47.48 10.42
C ILE A 110 7.85 48.68 10.05
#